data_AF-A0A350PCF3-F1
#
_entry.id   AF-A0A350PCF3-F1
#
_cell.length_a   1.000
_cell.length_b   1.000
_cell.length_c   1.000
_cell.angle_alpha   90.00
_cell.angle_beta   90.00
_cell.angle_gamma   90.00
#
_symmetry.space_group_name_H-M   'P 1'
#
loop_
_entity.id
_entity.type
_entity.pdbx_description
1 polymer ?
#
loop_
_entity_poly.entity_id
_entity_poly.type
_entity_poly.pdbx_seq_one_letter_code
_entity_poly.pdbx_strand_id
1 'polypeptide(L)' 'MYEFIVAACIVFSSGGDAVNPCFVSNAEGSFATYEQCAYTAKRRKYEVFNALKKKHPNAGILVDAPCGK' A
#
# COMPACT_ATOMS: atom_id res chain seq x y z
N MET A 1 -14.84 14.16 6.59
CA MET A 1 -13.71 14.25 5.63
C MET A 1 -13.37 12.83 5.23
N TYR A 2 -12.60 12.62 4.16
CA TYR A 2 -12.23 11.28 3.70
C TYR A 2 -10.75 11.01 3.99
N GLU A 3 -10.39 9.78 4.31
CA GLU A 3 -9.02 9.35 4.55
C GLU A 3 -8.77 8.02 3.85
N PHE A 4 -7.51 7.71 3.59
CA PHE A 4 -7.13 6.41 3.07
C PHE A 4 -6.17 5.71 4.03
N ILE A 5 -6.18 4.39 3.94
CA ILE A 5 -5.23 3.52 4.62
C ILE A 5 -4.45 2.81 3.53
N VAL A 6 -3.14 2.67 3.67
CA VAL A 6 -2.32 1.85 2.78
C VAL A 6 -1.95 0.58 3.53
N ALA A 7 -2.41 -0.55 3.01
CA ALA A 7 -2.02 -1.87 3.46
C ALA A 7 -1.09 -2.49 2.42
N ALA A 8 0.06 -2.98 2.84
CA ALA A 8 1.03 -3.60 1.95
C ALA A 8 1.63 -4.84 2.60
N CYS A 9 1.87 -5.85 1.78
CA CYS A 9 2.16 -7.22 2.17
C CYS A 9 3.21 -7.78 1.20
N ILE A 10 4.30 -8.34 1.73
CA ILE A 10 5.40 -8.90 0.92
C ILE A 10 5.38 -10.42 1.06
N VAL A 11 5.05 -11.13 0.00
CA VAL A 11 4.94 -12.60 -0.04
C VAL A 11 6.16 -13.17 -0.75
N PHE A 12 6.86 -14.09 -0.12
CA PHE A 12 7.98 -14.83 -0.72
C PHE A 12 7.57 -16.33 -0.85
N SER A 13 8.19 -17.15 -1.71
CA SER A 13 7.79 -18.56 -1.95
C SER A 13 8.91 -19.61 -2.10
N SER A 14 8.69 -20.75 -1.43
CA SER A 14 9.35 -22.08 -1.37
C SER A 14 10.89 -22.28 -1.32
N GLY A 15 11.75 -21.26 -1.37
CA GLY A 15 13.21 -21.34 -1.26
C GLY A 15 13.91 -20.58 -0.11
N GLY A 16 13.22 -19.82 0.75
CA GLY A 16 13.82 -19.03 1.84
C GLY A 16 13.06 -17.73 2.16
N ASP A 17 11.78 -17.86 2.47
CA ASP A 17 10.78 -16.87 2.08
C ASP A 17 10.05 -16.20 3.24
N ALA A 18 9.93 -14.86 3.25
CA ALA A 18 8.99 -14.20 4.15
C ALA A 18 7.52 -14.56 3.88
N VAL A 19 6.91 -15.10 4.92
CA VAL A 19 5.48 -15.31 5.05
C VAL A 19 4.88 -13.98 5.53
N ASN A 20 4.67 -13.09 4.57
CA ASN A 20 3.80 -11.92 4.63
C ASN A 20 3.96 -10.92 5.79
N PRO A 21 5.11 -10.22 5.96
CA PRO A 21 5.13 -9.00 6.75
C PRO A 21 4.21 -7.98 6.09
N CYS A 22 3.01 -7.85 6.66
CA CYS A 22 2.05 -6.84 6.28
C CYS A 22 2.24 -5.61 7.17
N PHE A 23 2.16 -4.44 6.57
CA PHE A 23 2.11 -3.18 7.29
C PHE A 23 0.92 -2.36 6.82
N VAL A 24 0.46 -1.51 7.73
CA VAL A 24 -0.66 -0.61 7.53
C VAL A 24 -0.21 0.79 7.91
N SER A 25 -0.45 1.76 7.04
CA SER A 25 -0.15 3.17 7.27
C SER A 25 -1.38 4.00 6.95
N ASN A 26 -1.80 4.85 7.88
CA ASN A 26 -2.85 5.82 7.62
C ASN A 26 -2.33 6.99 6.78
N ALA A 27 -3.23 7.70 6.11
CA ALA A 27 -2.93 8.96 5.46
C ALA A 27 -2.50 10.02 6.51
N GLU A 28 -1.52 10.86 6.16
CA GLU A 28 -1.08 11.98 7.00
C GLU A 28 -2.10 13.13 7.05
N GLY A 29 -3.21 13.03 6.31
CA GLY A 29 -4.24 14.05 6.27
C GLY A 29 -5.54 13.58 5.64
N SER A 30 -6.56 14.42 5.82
CA SER A 30 -7.93 14.19 5.41
C SER A 30 -8.34 15.04 4.21
N PHE A 31 -9.12 14.48 3.30
CA PHE A 31 -9.55 15.08 2.03
C PHE A 31 -11.00 15.56 2.10
N ALA A 32 -11.32 16.61 1.35
CA ALA A 32 -12.66 17.18 1.30
C ALA A 32 -13.65 16.29 0.51
N THR A 33 -13.17 15.66 -0.58
CA THR A 33 -14.00 14.79 -1.43
C THR A 33 -13.43 13.37 -1.55
N TYR A 34 -14.30 12.43 -1.92
CA TYR A 34 -13.91 11.03 -2.14
C TYR A 34 -12.95 10.90 -3.32
N GLU A 35 -13.15 11.67 -4.40
CA GLU A 35 -12.31 11.66 -5.59
C GLU A 35 -10.88 12.09 -5.30
N GLN A 36 -10.71 13.15 -4.48
CA GLN A 36 -9.39 13.62 -4.05
C GLN A 36 -8.66 12.56 -3.20
N CYS A 37 -9.40 11.90 -2.31
CA CYS A 37 -8.89 10.82 -1.50
C CYS A 37 -8.52 9.59 -2.35
N ALA A 38 -9.40 9.13 -3.24
CA ALA A 38 -9.17 7.99 -4.12
C ALA A 38 -7.98 8.22 -5.08
N TYR A 39 -7.86 9.43 -5.63
CA TYR A 39 -6.70 9.83 -6.44
C TYR A 39 -5.39 9.72 -5.65
N THR A 40 -5.37 10.29 -4.44
CA THR A 40 -4.17 10.29 -3.59
C THR A 40 -3.82 8.90 -3.09
N ALA A 41 -4.82 8.11 -2.68
CA ALA A 41 -4.68 6.72 -2.26
C ALA A 41 -4.07 5.86 -3.38
N LYS A 42 -4.57 6.01 -4.61
CA LYS A 42 -4.04 5.32 -5.79
C LYS A 42 -2.58 5.70 -6.06
N ARG A 43 -2.23 6.99 -5.97
CA ARG A 43 -0.84 7.43 -6.12
C ARG A 43 0.06 6.79 -5.06
N ARG A 44 -0.36 6.81 -3.79
CA ARG A 44 0.42 6.25 -2.68
C ARG A 44 0.60 4.74 -2.78
N LYS A 45 -0.43 4.01 -3.24
CA LYS A 45 -0.35 2.58 -3.55
C LYS A 45 0.79 2.26 -4.52
N TYR A 46 0.92 3.03 -5.62
CA TYR A 46 2.01 2.82 -6.58
C TYR A 46 3.38 3.16 -6.02
N GLU A 47 3.51 4.25 -5.26
CA GLU A 47 4.76 4.63 -4.60
C GLU A 47 5.27 3.50 -3.68
N VAL A 48 4.39 2.95 -2.84
CA VAL A 48 4.71 1.86 -1.93
C VAL A 48 5.07 0.59 -2.68
N PHE A 49 4.27 0.19 -3.68
CA PHE A 49 4.56 -0.98 -4.50
C PHE A 49 5.95 -0.89 -5.15
N ASN A 50 6.28 0.26 -5.76
CA ASN A 50 7.57 0.46 -6.43
C ASN A 50 8.74 0.43 -5.44
N ALA A 51 8.58 1.04 -4.26
CA ALA A 51 9.59 1.01 -3.21
C ALA A 51 9.87 -0.43 -2.72
N LEU A 52 8.80 -1.20 -2.48
CA LEU A 52 8.91 -2.60 -2.08
C LEU A 52 9.53 -3.47 -3.17
N LYS A 53 9.16 -3.27 -4.44
CA LYS A 53 9.73 -4.03 -5.57
C LYS A 53 11.21 -3.74 -5.77
N LYS A 54 11.64 -2.49 -5.57
CA LYS A 54 13.07 -2.11 -5.64
C LYS A 54 13.88 -2.79 -4.53
N LYS A 55 13.32 -2.89 -3.31
CA LYS A 55 14.00 -3.49 -2.16
C LYS A 55 13.97 -5.02 -2.19
N HIS A 56 12.90 -5.61 -2.71
CA HIS A 56 12.65 -7.05 -2.77
C HIS A 56 12.25 -7.46 -4.20
N PRO A 57 13.20 -7.44 -5.16
CA PRO A 57 12.89 -7.67 -6.58
C PRO A 57 12.30 -9.05 -6.87
N ASN A 58 12.59 -10.05 -6.04
CA ASN A 58 12.13 -11.42 -6.23
C ASN A 58 10.87 -11.77 -5.41
N ALA A 59 10.31 -10.83 -4.65
CA ALA A 59 9.11 -11.05 -3.86
C ALA A 59 7.82 -10.80 -4.66
N GLY A 60 6.76 -11.53 -4.31
CA GLY A 60 5.38 -11.16 -4.59
C GLY A 60 4.95 -10.02 -3.68
N ILE A 61 4.28 -9.01 -4.21
CA ILE A 61 3.91 -7.81 -3.45
C ILE A 61 2.43 -7.55 -3.68
N LEU A 62 1.69 -7.41 -2.58
CA LEU A 62 0.29 -7.01 -2.57
C LEU A 62 0.20 -5.65 -1.88
N VAL A 63 -0.38 -4.65 -2.54
CA VAL A 63 -0.63 -3.32 -1.96
C VAL A 63 -2.06 -2.92 -2.27
N ASP A 64 -2.78 -2.51 -1.24
CA ASP A 64 -4.08 -1.89 -1.38
C ASP A 64 -4.16 -0.57 -0.62
N ALA A 65 -5.02 0.33 -1.11
CA ALA A 65 -5.20 1.65 -0.53
C ALA A 65 -6.68 2.08 -0.57
N PRO A 66 -7.54 1.50 0.28
CA PRO A 66 -8.94 1.90 0.36
C PRO A 66 -9.08 3.33 0.90
N CYS A 67 -10.06 4.06 0.36
CA CYS A 67 -10.49 5.39 0.80
C CYS A 67 -11.87 5.31 1.46
N GLY A 68 -12.04 5.94 2.63
CA GLY A 68 -13.28 5.94 3.41
C GLY A 68 -13.50 7.25 4.17
N LYS A 69 -14.61 7.36 4.90
CA LYS A 69 -14.93 8.49 5.80
C LYS A 69 -14.70 8.11 7.25
#